data_AF-A0A370HS32-F1
#
_entry.id   AF-A0A370HS32-F1
#
_cell.length_a   1.000
_cell.length_b   1.000
_cell.length_c   1.000
_cell.angle_alpha   90.00
_cell.angle_beta   90.00
_cell.angle_gamma   90.00
#
_symmetry.space_group_name_H-M   'P 1'
#
loop_
_entity.id
_entity.type
_entity.pdbx_description
1 polymer ?
#
loop_
_entity_poly.entity_id
_entity_poly.type
_entity_poly.pdbx_seq_one_letter_code
_entity_poly.pdbx_strand_id
1 'polypeptide(L)' 'MITGGRRTSNAPVMVHFGRNDDVVPEHVDATLAADWCERGAPVMFGDHLKTQPILTGMLVDHVVDYLVAMSTSLKS' A
#
# COMPACT_ATOMS: atom_id res chain seq x y z
N MET A 1 -8.59 11.80 12.34
CA MET A 1 -7.20 11.29 12.30
C MET A 1 -7.27 9.93 11.64
N ILE A 2 -6.62 9.74 10.48
CA ILE A 2 -6.54 8.43 9.82
C ILE A 2 -5.47 7.65 10.58
N THR A 3 -5.77 6.42 11.00
CA THR A 3 -4.78 5.52 11.60
C THR A 3 -4.38 4.48 10.56
N GLY A 4 -3.08 4.30 10.30
CA GLY A 4 -2.56 3.39 9.27
C GLY A 4 -2.82 1.91 9.56
N GLY A 5 -3.16 1.53 10.79
CA GLY A 5 -3.57 0.16 11.10
C GLY A 5 -3.85 -0.08 12.58
N ARG A 6 -4.52 -1.19 12.89
CA ARG A 6 -4.82 -1.60 14.28
C ARG A 6 -3.80 -2.57 14.89
N ARG A 7 -2.89 -3.12 14.08
CA ARG A 7 -1.86 -4.09 14.47
C ARG A 7 -0.47 -3.54 14.16
N THR A 8 0.53 -3.98 14.91
CA THR A 8 1.96 -3.65 14.73
C THR A 8 2.77 -4.95 14.70
N SER A 9 3.99 -4.90 14.17
CA SER A 9 4.98 -5.99 14.23
C SER A 9 5.98 -5.73 15.34
N ASN A 10 6.35 -6.78 16.10
CA ASN A 10 7.47 -6.74 17.04
C ASN A 10 8.83 -7.02 16.36
N ALA A 11 8.83 -7.55 15.14
CA ALA A 11 10.03 -7.73 14.34
C ALA A 11 10.35 -6.45 13.54
N PRO A 12 11.62 -6.17 13.21
CA PRO A 12 11.99 -5.07 12.32
C PRO A 12 11.24 -5.13 11.00
N VAL A 13 10.68 -4.00 10.60
CA VAL A 13 9.93 -3.87 9.34
C VAL A 13 10.47 -2.71 8.52
N MET A 14 10.42 -2.88 7.20
CA MET A 14 10.73 -1.84 6.24
C MET A 14 9.45 -1.47 5.49
N VAL A 15 9.04 -0.21 5.59
CA VAL A 15 7.90 0.35 4.88
C VAL A 15 8.41 1.09 3.65
N HIS A 16 7.92 0.67 2.49
CA HIS A 16 8.24 1.25 1.19
C HIS A 16 6.99 1.79 0.52
N PHE A 17 7.15 2.88 -0.21
CA PHE A 17 6.09 3.49 -0.99
C PHE A 17 6.64 3.99 -2.34
N GLY A 18 5.78 4.04 -3.33
CA GLY A 18 6.08 4.73 -4.59
C GLY A 18 5.70 6.20 -4.48
N ARG A 19 6.66 7.13 -4.69
CA ARG A 19 6.33 8.57 -4.75
C ARG A 19 5.32 8.92 -5.83
N ASN A 20 5.25 8.09 -6.87
CA ASN A 20 4.32 8.21 -7.98
C ASN A 20 3.24 7.12 -7.92
N ASP A 21 2.94 6.49 -6.78
CA ASP A 21 1.85 5.52 -6.74
C ASP A 21 0.49 6.24 -6.91
N ASP A 22 -0.27 5.86 -7.94
CA ASP A 22 -1.59 6.43 -8.26
C ASP A 22 -2.76 5.61 -7.69
N VAL A 23 -2.46 4.49 -7.04
CA VAL A 23 -3.44 3.62 -6.36
C VAL A 23 -3.46 3.90 -4.87
N VAL A 24 -2.28 3.92 -4.24
CA VAL A 24 -2.11 4.17 -2.79
C VAL A 24 -1.30 5.44 -2.59
N PRO A 25 -1.90 6.51 -2.05
CA PRO A 25 -1.16 7.74 -1.79
C PRO A 25 -0.06 7.57 -0.72
N GLU A 26 1.12 8.15 -0.95
CA GLU A 26 2.27 8.16 -0.02
C GLU A 26 1.91 8.46 1.44
N HIS A 27 0.98 9.39 1.67
CA HIS A 27 0.61 9.79 3.04
C HIS A 27 -0.01 8.65 3.85
N VAL A 28 -0.58 7.62 3.20
CA VAL A 28 -1.12 6.43 3.86
C VAL A 28 0.02 5.63 4.50
N ASP A 29 1.08 5.38 3.76
CA ASP A 29 2.26 4.65 4.24
C ASP A 29 3.04 5.45 5.28
N ALA A 30 3.15 6.77 5.09
CA ALA A 30 3.76 7.66 6.09
C ALA A 30 2.99 7.62 7.42
N THR A 31 1.66 7.62 7.36
CA THR A 31 0.81 7.52 8.56
C THR A 31 0.96 6.16 9.24
N LEU A 32 1.01 5.07 8.47
CA LEU A 32 1.27 3.72 9.00
C LEU A 32 2.61 3.63 9.71
N ALA A 33 3.68 4.12 9.08
CA ALA A 33 5.01 4.10 9.65
C ALA A 33 5.07 4.91 10.95
N ALA A 34 4.45 6.09 10.99
CA ALA A 34 4.35 6.92 12.19
C ALA A 34 3.58 6.20 13.31
N ASP A 35 2.38 5.68 13.01
CA ASP A 35 1.56 4.94 13.98
C ASP A 35 2.29 3.72 14.58
N TRP A 36 3.11 3.04 13.78
CA TRP A 36 3.87 1.87 14.23
C TRP A 36 5.09 2.26 15.05
N CYS A 37 5.81 3.31 14.66
CA CYS A 37 6.88 3.91 15.45
C CYS A 37 6.38 4.36 16.84
N GLU A 38 5.23 5.05 16.90
CA GLU A 38 4.63 5.50 18.17
C GLU A 38 4.26 4.34 19.11
N ARG A 39 3.99 3.16 18.54
CA ARG A 39 3.69 1.93 19.29
C ARG A 39 4.93 1.10 19.61
N GLY A 40 6.13 1.61 19.34
CA GLY A 40 7.40 0.98 19.66
C GLY A 40 7.87 -0.07 18.66
N ALA A 41 7.26 -0.15 17.48
CA ALA A 41 7.74 -1.05 16.43
C ALA A 41 9.07 -0.53 15.83
N PRO A 42 10.05 -1.41 15.56
CA PRO A 42 11.27 -1.03 14.84
C PRO A 42 10.99 -0.87 13.35
N VAL A 43 10.69 0.36 12.91
CA VAL A 43 10.34 0.68 11.52
C VAL A 43 11.48 1.41 10.82
N MET A 44 11.81 0.95 9.62
CA MET A 44 12.59 1.70 8.64
C MET A 44 11.64 2.22 7.56
N PHE A 45 11.59 3.54 7.36
CA PHE A 45 10.79 4.17 6.31
C PHE A 45 11.72 4.60 5.18
N GLY A 46 11.58 3.99 4.00
CA GLY A 46 12.53 4.14 2.90
C GLY A 46 11.86 4.46 1.56
N ASP A 47 12.34 5.51 0.90
CA ASP A 47 11.90 5.98 -0.43
C ASP A 47 12.64 5.30 -1.60
N HIS A 48 13.18 4.11 -1.37
CA HIS A 48 14.27 3.54 -2.18
C HIS A 48 13.88 3.11 -3.60
N LEU A 49 12.61 3.25 -3.95
CA LEU A 49 12.15 3.08 -5.30
C LEU A 49 11.74 4.47 -5.79
N LYS A 50 12.61 5.13 -6.58
CA LYS A 50 12.10 5.90 -7.71
C LYS A 50 11.32 4.89 -8.54
N THR A 51 10.06 4.67 -8.19
CA THR A 51 9.19 3.79 -8.94
C THR A 51 9.28 4.28 -10.38
N GLN A 52 9.73 3.36 -11.24
CA GLN A 52 9.72 3.52 -12.69
C GLN A 52 8.40 4.22 -13.06
N PRO A 53 8.41 5.16 -14.02
CA PRO A 53 7.22 5.95 -14.35
C PRO A 53 6.00 5.03 -14.41
N ILE A 54 5.01 5.35 -13.58
CA ILE A 54 3.75 4.63 -13.49
C ILE A 54 3.27 4.39 -14.92
N LEU A 55 3.01 3.14 -15.28
CA LEU A 55 2.06 2.89 -16.36
C LEU A 55 0.72 3.39 -15.84
N THR A 56 0.39 4.64 -16.17
CA THR A 56 -0.93 5.21 -15.98
C THR A 56 -1.96 4.22 -16.57
N GLY A 57 -2.75 3.57 -15.74
CA GLY A 57 -3.77 2.60 -16.20
C GLY A 57 -3.87 1.26 -15.46
N MET A 58 -2.94 0.91 -14.56
CA MET A 58 -3.05 -0.36 -13.81
C MET A 58 -4.30 -0.42 -12.91
N LEU A 59 -4.80 0.70 -12.39
CA LEU A 59 -6.07 0.72 -11.63
C LEU A 59 -7.28 0.31 -12.51
N VAL A 60 -7.30 0.72 -13.79
CA VAL A 60 -8.38 0.32 -14.72
C VAL A 60 -8.26 -1.18 -15.02
N ASP A 61 -7.05 -1.66 -15.28
CA ASP A 61 -6.78 -3.08 -15.55
C ASP A 61 -7.21 -3.96 -14.35
N HIS A 62 -6.92 -3.52 -13.13
CA HIS A 62 -7.35 -4.20 -11.91
C HIS A 62 -8.87 -4.20 -11.69
N VAL A 63 -9.59 -3.13 -12.08
CA VAL A 63 -11.06 -3.13 -12.03
C VAL A 63 -11.62 -4.12 -13.04
N VAL A 64 -11.05 -4.20 -14.24
CA VAL A 64 -11.45 -5.18 -15.26
C VAL A 64 -11.17 -6.60 -14.77
N ASP A 65 -9.98 -6.87 -14.25
CA ASP A 65 -9.61 -8.17 -13.68
C ASP A 65 -10.54 -8.56 -12.53
N TYR A 66 -10.87 -7.62 -11.64
CA TYR A 66 -11.81 -7.85 -10.55
C TYR A 66 -13.21 -8.19 -11.07
N LEU A 67 -13.71 -7.47 -12.07
CA LEU A 67 -15.02 -7.74 -12.68
C LEU A 67 -15.06 -9.08 -13.40
N VAL A 68 -13.97 -9.44 -14.11
CA VAL A 68 -13.84 -10.75 -14.77
C VAL A 68 -13.84 -11.87 -13.73
N ALA A 69 -13.04 -11.75 -12.67
CA ALA A 69 -13.00 -12.73 -11.58
C ALA A 69 -14.35 -12.87 -10.84
N MET A 70 -15.07 -11.76 -10.66
CA MET A 70 -16.41 -11.79 -10.06
C MET A 70 -17.40 -12.50 -10.99
N SER A 71 -17.34 -12.26 -12.30
CA SER A 71 -18.22 -12.90 -13.29
C SER A 71 -18.02 -14.42 -13.38
N THR A 72 -16.79 -14.90 -13.22
CA THR A 72 -16.50 -16.34 -13.19
C THR A 72 -16.96 -16.97 -11.88
N SER A 73 -16.82 -16.27 -10.75
CA SER A 73 -17.31 -16.74 -9.45
C SER A 73 -18.83 -16.82 -9.35
N LEU A 74 -19.57 -15.95 -10.06
CA LEU A 74 -21.03 -15.94 -10.09
C LEU A 74 -21.65 -17.02 -11.00
N LYS A 75 -20.83 -17.65 -11.86
CA LYS A 75 -21.24 -18.72 -12.78
C LYS A 75 -21.00 -20.13 -12.23
N SER A 76 -20.46 -20.25 -11.01
CA SER A 76 -20.30 -21.52 -10.27
C SER A 76 -21.38 -21.69 -9.21
#